data_AF-A0A940RUJ3-F1
#
_entry.id   AF-A0A940RUJ3-F1
#
_cell.length_a   1.000
_cell.length_b   1.000
_cell.length_c   1.000
_cell.angle_alpha   90.00
_cell.angle_beta   90.00
_cell.angle_gamma   90.00
#
_symmetry.space_group_name_H-M   'P 1'
#
loop_
_entity.id
_entity.type
_entity.pdbx_description
1 polymer ?
#
loop_
_entity_poly.entity_id
_entity_poly.type
_entity_poly.pdbx_seq_one_letter_code
_entity_poly.pdbx_strand_id
1 'polypeptide(L)'
;MAGKTILETWGISAEYLTDLVNTNPSLRGMIVGYIAERKLKELFDRHNRTEAHRKDDDHDRTKKGDLVVTYKGEEFRIEVKSLQTNQVEVLMPDGEWMRLMAKKEVGRKASPGLTKAGKPRKGAAIYKWVLDERYTALPDKFKKETRYRGAFQCDASDRRKLTLANDEVVETTLLKVGEFDIVAAGIFGFRGEWEFGFALNEDLPRSTHGNYSEEVRQQLIASLIPVTLPLNAPFVSDPFELLDKLLERRQAAKGKVAEPTEA
;
A
#
# COMPACT_ATOMS: atom_id res chain seq x y z
N MET A 1 -33.02 -12.46 1.76
CA MET A 1 -33.49 -11.20 2.39
C MET A 1 -32.28 -10.28 2.48
N ALA A 2 -32.33 -9.09 1.87
CA ALA A 2 -31.25 -8.12 2.09
C ALA A 2 -31.31 -7.73 3.58
N GLY A 3 -30.28 -8.10 4.34
CA GLY A 3 -30.14 -7.70 5.72
C GLY A 3 -29.99 -6.19 5.82
N LYS A 4 -30.26 -5.62 7.00
CA LYS A 4 -29.96 -4.21 7.28
C LYS A 4 -28.51 -3.92 6.91
N THR A 5 -28.27 -2.78 6.27
CA THR A 5 -26.92 -2.28 6.04
C THR A 5 -26.23 -1.98 7.38
N ILE A 6 -24.90 -1.84 7.34
CA ILE A 6 -24.14 -1.49 8.55
C ILE A 6 -24.52 -0.10 9.09
N LEU A 7 -24.85 0.84 8.19
CA LEU A 7 -25.30 2.19 8.55
C LEU A 7 -26.64 2.16 9.29
N GLU A 8 -27.59 1.37 8.80
CA GLU A 8 -28.90 1.16 9.46
C GLU A 8 -28.77 0.43 10.79
N THR A 9 -27.84 -0.52 10.88
CA THR A 9 -27.58 -1.28 12.12
C THR A 9 -27.00 -0.39 13.21
N TRP A 10 -26.10 0.53 12.84
CA TRP A 10 -25.48 1.47 13.77
C TRP A 10 -26.30 2.74 14.00
N GLY A 11 -27.34 2.99 13.19
CA GLY A 11 -28.16 4.20 13.29
C GLY A 11 -27.41 5.47 12.90
N ILE A 12 -26.49 5.39 11.94
CA ILE A 12 -25.69 6.53 11.47
C ILE A 12 -25.95 6.81 9.99
N SER A 13 -25.72 8.06 9.57
CA SER A 13 -25.79 8.45 8.16
C SER A 13 -24.45 8.26 7.44
N ALA A 14 -24.48 8.30 6.12
CA ALA A 14 -23.27 8.26 5.29
C ALA A 14 -22.39 9.50 5.55
N GLU A 15 -22.98 10.66 5.79
CA GLU A 15 -22.29 11.91 6.11
C GLU A 15 -21.57 11.81 7.45
N TYR A 16 -22.22 11.22 8.46
CA TYR A 16 -21.60 10.98 9.77
C TYR A 16 -20.38 10.06 9.65
N LEU A 17 -20.51 8.93 8.94
CA LEU A 17 -19.38 8.04 8.71
C LEU A 17 -18.28 8.74 7.90
N THR A 18 -18.63 9.56 6.91
CA THR A 18 -17.69 10.33 6.09
C THR A 18 -16.88 11.30 6.94
N ASP A 19 -17.51 12.06 7.82
CA ASP A 19 -16.82 12.97 8.75
C ASP A 19 -15.92 12.19 9.72
N LEU A 20 -16.41 11.09 10.29
CA LEU A 20 -15.65 10.21 11.17
C LEU A 20 -14.37 9.70 10.48
N VAL A 21 -14.48 9.20 9.26
CA VAL A 21 -13.34 8.68 8.49
C VAL A 21 -12.39 9.81 8.10
N ASN A 22 -12.89 10.97 7.66
CA ASN A 22 -12.05 12.09 7.27
C ASN A 22 -11.27 12.71 8.43
N THR A 23 -11.86 12.71 9.63
CA THR A 23 -11.23 13.24 10.84
C THR A 23 -10.26 12.26 11.51
N ASN A 24 -10.26 10.99 11.12
CA ASN A 24 -9.42 9.93 11.69
C ASN A 24 -8.52 9.26 10.62
N PRO A 25 -7.31 9.79 10.35
CA PRO A 25 -6.43 9.28 9.29
C PRO A 25 -6.09 7.78 9.41
N SER A 26 -5.90 7.27 10.63
CA SER A 26 -5.61 5.84 10.85
C SER A 26 -6.81 4.95 10.49
N LEU A 27 -8.03 5.36 10.85
CA LEU A 27 -9.26 4.65 10.48
C LEU A 27 -9.44 4.67 8.95
N ARG A 28 -9.21 5.81 8.31
CA ARG A 28 -9.26 5.93 6.85
C ARG A 28 -8.26 4.98 6.17
N GLY A 29 -7.01 4.96 6.64
CA GLY A 29 -5.99 4.06 6.11
C GLY A 29 -6.39 2.60 6.21
N MET A 30 -6.90 2.18 7.38
CA MET A 30 -7.39 0.82 7.61
C MET A 30 -8.55 0.45 6.68
N ILE A 31 -9.57 1.31 6.55
CA ILE A 31 -10.71 1.06 5.66
C ILE A 31 -10.25 0.97 4.21
N VAL A 32 -9.39 1.88 3.76
CA VAL A 32 -8.86 1.88 2.39
C VAL A 32 -8.07 0.60 2.11
N GLY A 33 -7.28 0.11 3.06
CA GLY A 33 -6.57 -1.18 2.94
C GLY A 33 -7.51 -2.34 2.66
N TYR A 34 -8.54 -2.52 3.50
CA TYR A 34 -9.53 -3.59 3.29
C TYR A 34 -10.32 -3.44 1.98
N ILE A 35 -10.62 -2.21 1.56
CA ILE A 35 -11.25 -1.99 0.26
C ILE A 35 -10.29 -2.36 -0.88
N ALA A 36 -8.99 -2.05 -0.76
CA ALA A 36 -7.98 -2.39 -1.76
C ALA A 36 -7.88 -3.91 -1.96
N GLU A 37 -7.86 -4.70 -0.88
CA GLU A 37 -7.87 -6.16 -0.95
C GLU A 37 -9.09 -6.67 -1.73
N ARG A 38 -10.28 -6.17 -1.39
CA ARG A 38 -11.52 -6.55 -2.06
C ARG A 38 -11.53 -6.14 -3.54
N LYS A 39 -11.03 -4.94 -3.85
CA LYS A 39 -10.92 -4.42 -5.21
C LYS A 39 -9.94 -5.22 -6.06
N LEU A 40 -8.84 -5.68 -5.45
CA LEU A 40 -7.90 -6.59 -6.12
C LEU A 40 -8.58 -7.93 -6.43
N LYS A 41 -9.30 -8.52 -5.46
CA LYS A 41 -10.04 -9.76 -5.71
C LYS A 41 -11.06 -9.60 -6.85
N GLU A 42 -11.84 -8.51 -6.83
CA GLU A 42 -12.79 -8.17 -7.89
C GLU A 42 -12.12 -7.99 -9.25
N LEU A 43 -10.85 -7.56 -9.30
CA LEU A 43 -10.08 -7.46 -10.55
C LEU A 43 -9.80 -8.86 -11.09
N PHE A 44 -9.29 -9.78 -10.28
CA PHE A 44 -9.04 -11.16 -10.71
C PHE A 44 -10.31 -11.91 -11.10
N ASP A 45 -11.39 -11.75 -10.32
CA ASP A 45 -12.71 -12.33 -10.61
C ASP A 45 -13.22 -11.91 -12.00
N ARG A 46 -13.02 -10.64 -12.38
CA ARG A 46 -13.49 -10.10 -13.65
C ARG A 46 -12.73 -10.62 -14.86
N HIS A 47 -11.45 -10.93 -14.72
CA HIS A 47 -10.63 -11.40 -15.85
C HIS A 47 -10.89 -12.86 -16.20
N ASN A 48 -11.46 -13.66 -15.30
CA ASN A 48 -11.75 -15.09 -15.52
C ASN A 48 -10.53 -15.91 -16.02
N ARG A 49 -9.32 -15.48 -15.64
CA ARG A 49 -8.03 -16.11 -16.01
C ARG A 49 -7.45 -16.98 -14.88
N THR A 50 -8.04 -16.92 -13.70
CA THR A 50 -7.60 -17.61 -12.47
C THR A 50 -8.65 -18.62 -12.02
N GLU A 51 -8.23 -19.76 -11.49
CA GLU A 51 -9.14 -20.86 -11.16
C GLU A 51 -9.74 -20.77 -9.74
N ALA A 52 -8.98 -20.28 -8.76
CA ALA A 52 -9.42 -20.17 -7.38
C ALA A 52 -8.78 -18.99 -6.67
N HIS A 53 -9.49 -18.40 -5.72
CA HIS A 53 -8.98 -17.35 -4.83
C HIS A 53 -9.23 -17.71 -3.39
N ARG A 54 -8.25 -17.46 -2.52
CA ARG A 54 -8.47 -17.48 -1.07
C ARG A 54 -7.75 -16.32 -0.41
N LYS A 55 -8.22 -15.99 0.80
CA LYS A 55 -7.47 -15.22 1.77
C LYS A 55 -6.96 -16.21 2.83
N ASP A 56 -5.66 -16.22 3.07
CA ASP A 56 -5.10 -16.99 4.19
C ASP A 56 -5.50 -16.29 5.52
N ASP A 57 -5.59 -17.04 6.62
CA ASP A 57 -6.01 -16.49 7.91
C ASP A 57 -5.03 -15.40 8.39
N ASP A 58 -5.54 -14.18 8.68
CA ASP A 58 -4.74 -13.05 9.16
C ASP A 58 -3.97 -13.39 10.46
N HIS A 59 -4.42 -14.42 11.20
CA HIS A 59 -3.74 -14.94 12.40
C HIS A 59 -2.63 -15.96 12.12
N ASP A 60 -2.58 -16.58 10.93
CA ASP A 60 -1.50 -17.49 10.51
C ASP A 60 -0.30 -16.69 9.98
N ARG A 61 0.62 -16.35 10.89
CA ARG A 61 1.82 -15.57 10.58
C ARG A 61 2.85 -16.30 9.70
N THR A 62 2.65 -17.58 9.39
CA THR A 62 3.58 -18.37 8.56
C THR A 62 3.32 -18.20 7.06
N LYS A 63 2.16 -17.64 6.70
CA LYS A 63 1.75 -17.37 5.31
C LYS A 63 1.46 -15.88 5.17
N LYS A 64 2.15 -15.23 4.23
CA LYS A 64 1.90 -13.82 3.89
C LYS A 64 1.31 -13.69 2.50
N GLY A 65 0.49 -12.67 2.33
CA GLY A 65 -0.30 -12.41 1.14
C GLY A 65 -1.76 -12.21 1.52
N ASP A 66 -2.30 -11.07 1.14
CA ASP A 66 -3.72 -10.73 1.36
C ASP A 66 -4.64 -11.47 0.39
N LEU A 67 -4.08 -11.94 -0.74
CA LEU A 67 -4.78 -12.74 -1.74
C LEU A 67 -3.86 -13.84 -2.27
N VAL A 68 -4.34 -15.08 -2.22
CA VAL A 68 -3.74 -16.19 -2.96
C VAL A 68 -4.62 -16.50 -4.17
N VAL A 69 -4.01 -16.55 -5.35
CA VAL A 69 -4.68 -16.93 -6.60
C VAL A 69 -4.07 -18.20 -7.15
N THR A 70 -4.92 -19.10 -7.65
CA THR A 70 -4.49 -20.17 -8.55
C THR A 70 -4.53 -19.62 -9.96
N TYR A 71 -3.43 -19.78 -10.69
CA TYR A 71 -3.30 -19.42 -12.09
C TYR A 71 -2.54 -20.53 -12.83
N LYS A 72 -3.18 -21.13 -13.84
CA LYS A 72 -2.63 -22.23 -14.64
C LYS A 72 -2.13 -23.40 -13.77
N GLY A 73 -2.89 -23.70 -12.70
CA GLY A 73 -2.61 -24.81 -11.78
C GLY A 73 -1.52 -24.54 -10.74
N GLU A 74 -0.95 -23.34 -10.68
CA GLU A 74 0.04 -22.94 -9.67
C GLU A 74 -0.52 -21.83 -8.76
N GLU A 75 -0.13 -21.83 -7.49
CA GLU A 75 -0.57 -20.81 -6.53
C GLU A 75 0.43 -19.65 -6.44
N PHE A 76 -0.10 -18.43 -6.41
CA PHE A 76 0.68 -17.21 -6.27
C PHE A 76 0.13 -16.34 -5.13
N ARG A 77 1.03 -15.85 -4.28
CA ARG A 77 0.72 -15.00 -3.12
C ARG A 77 0.91 -13.53 -3.49
N ILE A 78 -0.13 -12.74 -3.29
CA ILE A 78 -0.16 -11.32 -3.62
C ILE A 78 -0.35 -10.52 -2.33
N GLU A 79 0.58 -9.61 -2.07
CA GLU A 79 0.51 -8.65 -0.96
C GLU A 79 -0.09 -7.34 -1.47
N VAL A 80 -1.09 -6.81 -0.78
CA VAL A 80 -1.76 -5.55 -1.12
C VAL A 80 -1.25 -4.45 -0.21
N LYS A 81 -0.72 -3.37 -0.80
CA LYS A 81 -0.33 -2.16 -0.08
C LYS A 81 -1.04 -0.96 -0.66
N SER A 82 -1.20 0.09 0.14
CA SER A 82 -1.83 1.35 -0.29
C SER A 82 -0.87 2.53 -0.10
N LEU A 83 -0.98 3.53 -0.97
CA LEU A 83 -0.20 4.76 -0.88
C LEU A 83 -0.29 5.41 0.51
N GLN A 84 0.86 5.88 1.00
CA GLN A 84 0.89 6.78 2.14
C GLN A 84 0.36 8.14 1.70
N THR A 85 -0.77 8.59 2.27
CA THR A 85 -1.48 9.81 1.84
C THR A 85 -0.60 11.07 1.88
N ASN A 86 0.32 11.17 2.86
CA ASN A 86 1.27 12.27 2.97
C ASN A 86 2.44 12.16 1.99
N GLN A 87 2.60 11.03 1.31
CA GLN A 87 3.64 10.82 0.30
C GLN A 87 3.17 11.18 -1.11
N VAL A 88 1.89 11.47 -1.33
CA VAL A 88 1.37 11.70 -2.67
C VAL A 88 1.67 13.12 -3.17
N GLU A 89 2.21 13.19 -4.38
CA GLU A 89 2.50 14.40 -5.13
C GLU A 89 1.91 14.33 -6.54
N VAL A 90 1.50 15.49 -7.05
CA VAL A 90 0.97 15.69 -8.40
C VAL A 90 1.87 16.66 -9.15
N LEU A 91 2.06 16.44 -10.45
CA LEU A 91 2.75 17.38 -11.33
C LEU A 91 1.78 18.50 -11.72
N MET A 92 2.12 19.73 -11.37
CA MET A 92 1.30 20.92 -11.61
C MET A 92 1.51 21.47 -13.04
N PRO A 93 0.59 22.31 -13.57
CA PRO A 93 0.72 22.89 -14.91
C PRO A 93 1.98 23.73 -15.15
N ASP A 94 2.56 24.28 -14.08
CA ASP A 94 3.83 25.02 -14.10
C ASP A 94 5.07 24.11 -14.16
N GLY A 95 4.88 22.79 -14.11
CA GLY A 95 5.94 21.79 -14.14
C GLY A 95 6.50 21.42 -12.76
N GLU A 96 5.97 21.98 -11.68
CA GLU A 96 6.43 21.70 -10.32
C GLU A 96 5.67 20.55 -9.66
N TRP A 97 6.36 19.77 -8.83
CA TRP A 97 5.72 18.73 -8.03
C TRP A 97 5.12 19.33 -6.76
N MET A 98 3.86 19.00 -6.51
CA MET A 98 3.12 19.51 -5.35
C MET A 98 2.54 18.36 -4.53
N ARG A 99 2.77 18.39 -3.21
CA ARG A 99 2.07 17.49 -2.26
C ARG A 99 0.56 17.70 -2.37
N LEU A 100 -0.19 16.60 -2.53
CA LEU A 100 -1.66 16.68 -2.58
C LEU A 100 -2.28 17.14 -1.27
N MET A 101 -1.64 16.82 -0.15
CA MET A 101 -2.13 17.16 1.18
C MET A 101 -1.42 18.39 1.73
N ALA A 102 -2.20 19.39 2.16
CA ALA A 102 -1.73 20.55 2.88
C ALA A 102 -2.10 20.45 4.37
N LYS A 103 -1.23 20.97 5.25
CA LYS A 103 -1.58 21.18 6.66
C LYS A 103 -2.33 22.50 6.81
N LYS A 104 -3.58 22.45 7.25
CA LYS A 104 -4.41 23.63 7.54
C LYS A 104 -4.58 23.78 9.05
N GLU A 105 -4.30 24.97 9.60
CA GLU A 105 -4.62 25.31 10.99
C GLU A 105 -6.15 25.39 11.09
N VAL A 106 -6.74 24.55 11.96
CA VAL A 106 -8.20 24.47 12.16
C VAL A 106 -8.65 25.00 13.52
N GLY A 107 -7.70 25.43 14.35
CA GLY A 107 -7.98 25.94 15.68
C GLY A 107 -6.73 25.93 16.55
N ARG A 108 -6.94 26.19 17.85
CA ARG A 108 -5.88 26.17 18.86
C ARG A 108 -6.37 25.45 20.10
N LYS A 109 -5.46 24.74 20.77
CA LYS A 109 -5.75 24.17 22.09
C LYS A 109 -6.06 25.30 23.08
N ALA A 110 -6.90 25.02 24.06
CA ALA A 110 -7.04 25.91 25.21
C ALA A 110 -5.69 26.04 25.92
N SER A 111 -5.32 27.27 26.32
CA SER A 111 -4.16 27.48 27.19
C SER A 111 -4.66 27.97 28.56
N PRO A 112 -4.22 27.35 29.66
CA PRO A 112 -4.59 27.79 31.00
C PRO A 112 -3.80 29.04 31.45
N GLY A 113 -2.73 29.42 30.73
CA GLY A 113 -1.84 30.50 31.16
C GLY A 113 -2.30 31.88 30.71
N LEU A 114 -2.01 32.90 31.52
CA LEU A 114 -2.15 34.31 31.14
C LEU A 114 -0.80 34.87 30.66
N THR A 115 -0.85 35.85 29.76
CA THR A 115 0.29 36.69 29.38
C THR A 115 0.63 37.64 30.53
N LYS A 116 1.80 38.31 30.49
CA LYS A 116 2.16 39.33 31.48
C LYS A 116 1.15 40.48 31.56
N ALA A 117 0.36 40.70 30.50
CA ALA A 117 -0.72 41.68 30.42
C ALA A 117 -2.09 41.13 30.86
N GLY A 118 -2.14 39.95 31.51
CA GLY A 118 -3.39 39.35 32.00
C GLY A 118 -4.32 38.77 30.93
N LYS A 119 -3.88 38.68 29.66
CA LYS A 119 -4.67 38.07 28.58
C LYS A 119 -4.43 36.56 28.48
N PRO A 120 -5.43 35.72 28.15
CA PRO A 120 -5.21 34.30 27.88
C PRO A 120 -4.11 34.08 26.84
N ARG A 121 -3.17 33.17 27.13
CA ARG A 121 -2.16 32.75 26.15
C ARG A 121 -2.85 31.98 25.03
N LYS A 122 -2.34 32.13 23.81
CA LYS A 122 -2.77 31.26 22.71
C LYS A 122 -2.15 29.88 22.92
N GLY A 123 -2.96 28.83 22.94
CA GLY A 123 -2.45 27.46 22.96
C GLY A 123 -1.89 27.03 21.60
N ALA A 124 -1.32 25.82 21.58
CA ALA A 124 -0.72 25.25 20.38
C ALA A 124 -1.76 25.14 19.24
N ALA A 125 -1.34 25.45 18.02
CA ALA A 125 -2.16 25.29 16.83
C ALA A 125 -2.52 23.82 16.60
N ILE A 126 -3.75 23.59 16.19
CA ILE A 126 -4.28 22.29 15.79
C ILE A 126 -4.32 22.29 14.27
N TYR A 127 -3.69 21.28 13.67
CA TYR A 127 -3.62 21.15 12.22
C TYR A 127 -4.43 19.94 11.77
N LYS A 128 -5.11 20.07 10.63
CA LYS A 128 -5.68 18.94 9.88
C LYS A 128 -5.01 18.87 8.51
N TRP A 129 -4.87 17.64 8.02
CA TRP A 129 -4.46 17.40 6.64
C TRP A 129 -5.69 17.47 5.75
N VAL A 130 -5.66 18.37 4.79
CA VAL A 130 -6.73 18.57 3.80
C VAL A 130 -6.13 18.49 2.40
N LEU A 131 -6.95 18.24 1.38
CA LEU A 131 -6.48 18.40 0.00
C LEU A 131 -6.08 19.87 -0.22
N ASP A 132 -4.95 20.07 -0.90
CA ASP A 132 -4.46 21.40 -1.23
C ASP A 132 -5.46 22.10 -2.16
N GLU A 133 -5.82 23.34 -1.82
CA GLU A 133 -6.84 24.11 -2.55
C GLU A 133 -6.43 24.30 -4.02
N ARG A 134 -5.12 24.40 -4.29
CA ARG A 134 -4.56 24.48 -5.65
C ARG A 134 -4.90 23.24 -6.48
N TYR A 135 -4.88 22.04 -5.87
CA TYR A 135 -5.28 20.81 -6.53
C TYR A 135 -6.79 20.75 -6.73
N THR A 136 -7.57 21.12 -5.71
CA THR A 136 -9.05 21.06 -5.79
C THR A 136 -9.61 21.97 -6.89
N ALA A 137 -8.95 23.10 -7.16
CA ALA A 137 -9.34 24.05 -8.20
C ALA A 137 -9.02 23.57 -9.63
N LEU A 138 -8.23 22.50 -9.80
CA LEU A 138 -7.88 21.99 -11.13
C LEU A 138 -9.08 21.28 -11.79
N PRO A 139 -9.22 21.33 -13.12
CA PRO A 139 -10.23 20.57 -13.84
C PRO A 139 -10.02 19.06 -13.68
N ASP A 140 -11.11 18.29 -13.62
CA ASP A 140 -11.03 16.82 -13.47
C ASP A 140 -10.31 16.14 -14.65
N LYS A 141 -10.42 16.71 -15.85
CA LYS A 141 -9.62 16.26 -17.00
C LYS A 141 -8.12 16.30 -16.71
N PHE A 142 -7.65 17.41 -16.14
CA PHE A 142 -6.24 17.54 -15.75
C PHE A 142 -5.86 16.51 -14.69
N LYS A 143 -6.67 16.34 -13.64
CA LYS A 143 -6.43 15.34 -12.58
C LYS A 143 -6.35 13.92 -13.14
N LYS A 144 -7.09 13.60 -14.21
CA LYS A 144 -7.05 12.27 -14.83
C LYS A 144 -5.82 12.02 -15.68
N GLU A 145 -5.33 13.05 -16.36
CA GLU A 145 -4.26 12.96 -17.38
C GLU A 145 -2.87 13.34 -16.84
N THR A 146 -2.80 14.03 -15.71
CA THR A 146 -1.53 14.47 -15.11
C THR A 146 -0.73 13.30 -14.51
N ARG A 147 0.52 13.60 -14.14
CA ARG A 147 1.43 12.66 -13.51
C ARG A 147 1.35 12.74 -12.00
N TYR A 148 1.47 11.59 -11.36
CA TYR A 148 1.54 11.45 -9.92
C TYR A 148 2.79 10.68 -9.52
N ARG A 149 3.26 10.96 -8.31
CA ARG A 149 4.26 10.14 -7.63
C ARG A 149 3.93 10.03 -6.16
N GLY A 150 4.33 8.93 -5.55
CA GLY A 150 4.18 8.72 -4.13
C GLY A 150 4.92 7.49 -3.69
N ALA A 151 4.58 7.01 -2.51
CA ALA A 151 5.14 5.79 -2.00
C ALA A 151 4.14 5.08 -1.08
N PHE A 152 4.30 3.77 -0.96
CA PHE A 152 3.56 2.95 0.00
C PHE A 152 4.54 2.28 0.96
N GLN A 153 4.05 1.96 2.16
CA GLN A 153 4.82 1.23 3.14
C GLN A 153 4.72 -0.27 2.86
N CYS A 154 5.84 -0.96 2.74
CA CYS A 154 5.93 -2.39 2.48
C CYS A 154 6.45 -3.14 3.71
N ASP A 155 5.84 -2.85 4.85
CA ASP A 155 6.15 -3.46 6.14
C ASP A 155 5.06 -4.42 6.59
N ALA A 156 5.43 -5.30 7.51
CA ALA A 156 4.51 -6.02 8.36
C ALA A 156 3.76 -5.07 9.30
N SER A 157 2.55 -5.47 9.70
CA SER A 157 1.75 -4.78 10.71
C SER A 157 2.44 -4.67 12.08
N ASP A 158 3.27 -5.66 12.41
CA ASP A 158 3.88 -5.86 13.71
C ASP A 158 5.36 -6.22 13.59
N ARG A 159 6.12 -5.84 14.62
CA ARG A 159 7.54 -6.19 14.73
C ARG A 159 7.67 -7.66 15.11
N ARG A 160 8.48 -8.41 14.37
CA ARG A 160 8.63 -9.86 14.51
C ARG A 160 10.09 -10.29 14.35
N LYS A 161 10.40 -11.49 14.83
CA LYS A 161 11.69 -12.13 14.60
C LYS A 161 11.67 -12.88 13.26
N LEU A 162 12.68 -12.66 12.43
CA LEU A 162 12.86 -13.31 11.14
C LEU A 162 14.21 -14.03 11.12
N THR A 163 14.20 -15.31 10.76
CA THR A 163 15.42 -16.05 10.46
C THR A 163 15.80 -15.85 8.99
N LEU A 164 17.00 -15.35 8.78
CA LEU A 164 17.60 -15.08 7.48
C LEU A 164 18.32 -16.32 6.94
N ALA A 165 18.72 -16.28 5.67
CA ALA A 165 19.40 -17.40 5.01
C ALA A 165 20.80 -17.68 5.58
N ASN A 166 21.41 -16.70 6.25
CA ASN A 166 22.67 -16.83 6.97
C ASN A 166 22.47 -17.23 8.46
N ASP A 167 21.31 -17.78 8.79
CA ASP A 167 20.86 -18.14 10.15
C ASP A 167 20.77 -16.97 11.15
N GLU A 168 21.04 -15.74 10.72
CA GLU A 168 20.89 -14.54 11.54
C GLU A 168 19.41 -14.29 11.85
N VAL A 169 19.11 -13.92 13.09
CA VAL A 169 17.76 -13.59 13.54
C VAL A 169 17.64 -12.09 13.74
N VAL A 170 16.81 -11.44 12.92
CA VAL A 170 16.56 -10.00 13.00
C VAL A 170 15.15 -9.73 13.52
N GLU A 171 15.02 -8.77 14.45
CA GLU A 171 13.72 -8.33 14.96
C GLU A 171 13.29 -7.03 14.28
N THR A 172 12.38 -7.12 13.32
CA THR A 172 12.05 -6.04 12.38
C THR A 172 10.59 -6.05 11.94
N THR A 173 10.13 -4.95 11.33
CA THR A 173 8.87 -4.87 10.59
C THR A 173 9.07 -5.07 9.08
N LEU A 174 10.31 -5.07 8.58
CA LEU A 174 10.58 -5.25 7.16
C LEU A 174 10.17 -6.67 6.71
N LEU A 175 9.65 -6.76 5.49
CA LEU A 175 9.32 -8.03 4.86
C LEU A 175 10.56 -8.67 4.24
N LYS A 176 10.62 -10.01 4.26
CA LYS A 176 11.72 -10.78 3.67
C LYS A 176 11.52 -10.88 2.16
N VAL A 177 12.62 -10.85 1.42
CA VAL A 177 12.59 -11.16 -0.02
C VAL A 177 12.13 -12.61 -0.22
N GLY A 178 11.16 -12.80 -1.11
CA GLY A 178 10.51 -14.09 -1.38
C GLY A 178 9.37 -14.48 -0.44
N GLU A 179 8.97 -13.61 0.51
CA GLU A 179 7.88 -13.90 1.46
C GLU A 179 6.48 -13.92 0.79
N PHE A 180 6.35 -13.22 -0.34
CA PHE A 180 5.21 -13.25 -1.26
C PHE A 180 5.72 -13.17 -2.70
N ASP A 181 4.88 -13.46 -3.71
CA ASP A 181 5.30 -13.46 -5.11
C ASP A 181 5.21 -12.05 -5.74
N ILE A 182 4.07 -11.36 -5.55
CA ILE A 182 3.75 -10.07 -6.18
C ILE A 182 3.26 -9.08 -5.12
N VAL A 183 3.65 -7.81 -5.22
CA VAL A 183 2.96 -6.71 -4.53
C VAL A 183 1.97 -6.04 -5.48
N ALA A 184 0.76 -5.76 -4.98
CA ALA A 184 -0.24 -4.92 -5.61
C ALA A 184 -0.31 -3.58 -4.88
N ALA A 185 0.32 -2.55 -5.45
CA ALA A 185 0.30 -1.20 -4.92
C ALA A 185 -1.01 -0.50 -5.35
N GLY A 186 -1.98 -0.41 -4.44
CA GLY A 186 -3.21 0.35 -4.63
C GLY A 186 -2.92 1.85 -4.74
N ILE A 187 -3.15 2.40 -5.94
CA ILE A 187 -2.81 3.79 -6.29
C ILE A 187 -4.03 4.73 -6.31
N PHE A 188 -5.13 4.34 -5.65
CA PHE A 188 -6.34 5.16 -5.50
C PHE A 188 -6.06 6.60 -5.04
N GLY A 189 -5.06 6.77 -4.17
CA GLY A 189 -4.66 8.08 -3.65
C GLY A 189 -4.13 9.07 -4.69
N PHE A 190 -3.82 8.65 -5.92
CA PHE A 190 -3.40 9.54 -7.00
C PHE A 190 -4.58 10.34 -7.57
N ARG A 191 -5.53 9.66 -8.23
CA ARG A 191 -6.62 10.31 -8.96
C ARG A 191 -8.03 9.86 -8.55
N GLY A 192 -8.16 9.10 -7.47
CA GLY A 192 -9.45 8.62 -6.95
C GLY A 192 -10.04 7.46 -7.77
N GLU A 193 -9.19 6.71 -8.48
CA GLU A 193 -9.60 5.54 -9.27
C GLU A 193 -8.95 4.27 -8.71
N TRP A 194 -9.71 3.17 -8.65
CA TRP A 194 -9.20 1.89 -8.16
C TRP A 194 -8.34 1.20 -9.22
N GLU A 195 -7.06 1.52 -9.17
CA GLU A 195 -6.00 0.98 -10.02
C GLU A 195 -4.86 0.45 -9.15
N PHE A 196 -4.04 -0.42 -9.73
CA PHE A 196 -2.92 -1.05 -9.05
C PHE A 196 -1.66 -0.98 -9.91
N GLY A 197 -0.51 -0.76 -9.29
CA GLY A 197 0.78 -1.10 -9.85
C GLY A 197 1.26 -2.43 -9.30
N PHE A 198 1.62 -3.38 -10.16
CA PHE A 198 2.08 -4.71 -9.78
C PHE A 198 3.57 -4.85 -9.98
N ALA A 199 4.28 -5.42 -9.00
CA ALA A 199 5.71 -5.71 -9.13
C ALA A 199 6.03 -7.05 -8.47
N LEU A 200 7.05 -7.76 -8.97
CA LEU A 200 7.57 -8.94 -8.29
C LEU A 200 8.23 -8.53 -6.98
N ASN A 201 8.07 -9.35 -5.94
CA ASN A 201 8.73 -9.15 -4.66
C ASN A 201 10.26 -8.98 -4.80
N GLU A 202 10.88 -9.81 -5.64
CA GLU A 202 12.33 -9.80 -5.86
C GLU A 202 12.84 -8.50 -6.51
N ASP A 203 11.99 -7.82 -7.28
CA ASP A 203 12.33 -6.58 -8.00
C ASP A 203 12.15 -5.33 -7.11
N LEU A 204 11.64 -5.49 -5.89
CA LEU A 204 11.45 -4.39 -4.96
C LEU A 204 12.78 -3.91 -4.37
N PRO A 205 12.90 -2.59 -4.08
CA PRO A 205 14.11 -2.03 -3.47
C PRO A 205 14.47 -2.75 -2.16
N ARG A 206 15.77 -2.91 -1.92
CA ARG A 206 16.30 -3.53 -0.69
C ARG A 206 16.44 -2.51 0.44
N SER A 207 16.44 -3.02 1.67
CA SER A 207 16.61 -2.20 2.86
C SER A 207 17.90 -1.39 2.82
N THR A 208 17.83 -0.11 3.17
CA THR A 208 18.99 0.78 3.33
C THR A 208 19.28 1.09 4.79
N HIS A 209 18.65 0.37 5.72
CA HIS A 209 18.70 0.68 7.14
C HIS A 209 20.14 0.52 7.70
N GLY A 210 20.66 1.60 8.29
CA GLY A 210 22.06 1.71 8.73
C GLY A 210 22.51 0.61 9.70
N ASN A 211 21.60 0.13 10.56
CA ASN A 211 21.91 -0.89 11.57
C ASN A 211 22.00 -2.32 11.03
N TYR A 212 21.69 -2.55 9.75
CA TYR A 212 21.82 -3.87 9.13
C TYR A 212 23.14 -3.98 8.37
N SER A 213 23.75 -5.17 8.42
CA SER A 213 24.85 -5.52 7.52
C SER A 213 24.36 -5.55 6.08
N GLU A 214 25.28 -5.49 5.11
CA GLU A 214 24.91 -5.55 3.69
C GLU A 214 24.19 -6.86 3.35
N GLU A 215 24.66 -7.99 3.89
CA GLU A 215 24.04 -9.29 3.71
C GLU A 215 22.60 -9.35 4.24
N VAL A 216 22.33 -8.72 5.39
CA VAL A 216 20.97 -8.60 5.94
C VAL A 216 20.10 -7.70 5.06
N ARG A 217 20.65 -6.56 4.61
CA ARG A 217 19.93 -5.60 3.76
C ARG A 217 19.44 -6.24 2.46
N GLN A 218 20.26 -7.07 1.83
CA GLN A 218 19.91 -7.76 0.58
C GLN A 218 18.77 -8.77 0.74
N GLN A 219 18.50 -9.23 1.96
CA GLN A 219 17.42 -10.17 2.27
C GLN A 219 16.11 -9.51 2.71
N LEU A 220 16.11 -8.19 2.90
CA LEU A 220 14.96 -7.43 3.40
C LEU A 220 14.51 -6.39 2.36
N ILE A 221 13.20 -6.24 2.23
CA ILE A 221 12.58 -5.24 1.36
C ILE A 221 12.65 -3.87 2.06
N ALA A 222 12.83 -2.80 1.30
CA ALA A 222 12.77 -1.43 1.80
C ALA A 222 11.37 -1.12 2.38
N SER A 223 11.35 -0.40 3.52
CA SER A 223 10.09 -0.03 4.18
C SER A 223 9.20 0.85 3.31
N LEU A 224 9.79 1.77 2.53
CA LEU A 224 9.06 2.73 1.71
C LEU A 224 9.39 2.51 0.23
N ILE A 225 8.39 2.17 -0.57
CA ILE A 225 8.57 1.84 -1.98
C ILE A 225 7.94 2.94 -2.85
N PRO A 226 8.73 3.64 -3.68
CA PRO A 226 8.21 4.66 -4.57
C PRO A 226 7.41 4.05 -5.72
N VAL A 227 6.34 4.74 -6.14
CA VAL A 227 5.51 4.38 -7.28
C VAL A 227 5.00 5.66 -7.97
N THR A 228 4.78 5.59 -9.27
CA THR A 228 4.35 6.73 -10.09
C THR A 228 3.11 6.39 -10.90
N LEU A 229 2.41 7.40 -11.40
CA LEU A 229 1.43 7.27 -12.47
C LEU A 229 1.79 8.29 -13.57
N PRO A 230 2.05 7.90 -14.83
CA PRO A 230 2.16 6.53 -15.34
C PRO A 230 3.13 5.64 -14.56
N LEU A 231 2.85 4.34 -14.55
CA LEU A 231 3.71 3.36 -13.88
C LEU A 231 5.09 3.32 -14.57
N ASN A 232 6.14 3.23 -13.76
CA ASN A 232 7.50 2.95 -14.21
C ASN A 232 7.95 1.62 -13.61
N ALA A 233 8.96 1.01 -14.23
CA ALA A 233 9.59 -0.20 -13.70
C ALA A 233 9.97 -0.04 -12.21
N PRO A 234 9.78 -1.07 -11.38
CA PRO A 234 9.38 -2.44 -11.75
C PRO A 234 7.86 -2.65 -11.87
N PHE A 235 7.05 -1.59 -11.78
CA PHE A 235 5.60 -1.72 -11.76
C PHE A 235 4.98 -1.84 -13.15
N VAL A 236 4.07 -2.79 -13.30
CA VAL A 236 3.21 -3.00 -14.48
C VAL A 236 1.73 -2.91 -14.11
N SER A 237 0.86 -2.64 -15.08
CA SER A 237 -0.58 -2.54 -14.84
C SER A 237 -1.32 -3.86 -14.93
N ASP A 238 -0.80 -4.82 -15.71
CA ASP A 238 -1.37 -6.15 -15.85
C ASP A 238 -0.63 -7.14 -14.93
N PRO A 239 -1.29 -7.68 -13.88
CA PRO A 239 -0.64 -8.65 -12.99
C PRO A 239 -0.30 -9.97 -13.68
N PHE A 240 -0.99 -10.32 -14.77
CA PHE A 240 -0.81 -11.59 -15.43
C PHE A 240 0.54 -11.70 -16.17
N GLU A 241 1.11 -10.57 -16.60
CA GLU A 241 2.48 -10.52 -17.14
C GLU A 241 3.49 -11.07 -16.12
N LEU A 242 3.29 -10.75 -14.84
CA LEU A 242 4.13 -11.22 -13.75
C LEU A 242 3.85 -12.68 -13.39
N LEU A 243 2.58 -13.10 -13.42
CA LEU A 243 2.21 -14.49 -13.17
C LEU A 243 2.78 -15.43 -14.24
N ASP A 244 2.71 -15.04 -15.52
CA ASP A 244 3.31 -15.81 -16.61
C ASP A 244 4.84 -15.92 -16.43
N LYS A 245 5.52 -14.81 -16.11
CA LYS A 245 6.97 -14.80 -15.82
C LYS A 245 7.34 -15.72 -14.63
N LEU A 246 6.54 -15.73 -13.56
CA LEU A 246 6.78 -16.61 -12.41
C LEU A 246 6.53 -18.08 -12.74
N LEU A 247 5.49 -18.38 -13.53
CA LEU A 247 5.18 -19.73 -13.98
C LEU A 247 6.32 -20.33 -14.80
N GLU A 248 6.83 -19.58 -15.79
CA GLU A 248 7.95 -20.00 -16.63
C GLU A 248 9.19 -20.33 -15.78
N ARG A 249 9.50 -19.49 -14.79
CA ARG A 249 10.63 -19.72 -13.87
C ARG A 249 10.45 -20.99 -13.02
N ARG A 250 9.25 -21.21 -12.49
CA ARG A 250 8.94 -22.42 -11.71
C ARG A 250 9.04 -23.68 -12.57
N GLN A 251 8.57 -23.62 -13.81
CA GLN A 251 8.68 -24.73 -14.77
C GLN A 251 10.14 -25.01 -15.15
N ALA A 252 10.93 -23.98 -15.44
CA ALA A 252 12.36 -24.12 -15.73
C ALA A 252 13.14 -24.71 -14.54
N ALA A 253 12.81 -24.31 -13.31
CA ALA A 253 13.40 -24.89 -12.10
C ALA A 253 13.04 -26.37 -11.93
N LYS A 254 11.78 -26.76 -12.17
CA LYS A 254 11.35 -28.18 -12.14
C LYS A 254 12.06 -29.02 -13.22
N GLY A 255 12.26 -28.47 -14.42
CA GLY A 255 12.98 -29.14 -15.51
C GLY A 255 14.46 -29.40 -15.19
N LYS A 256 15.16 -28.43 -14.58
CA LYS A 256 16.57 -28.58 -14.16
C LYS A 256 16.79 -29.60 -13.05
N VAL A 257 15.80 -29.84 -12.19
CA VAL A 257 15.87 -30.87 -11.13
C VAL A 257 15.60 -32.27 -11.69
N ALA A 258 14.97 -32.37 -12.87
CA ALA A 258 14.63 -33.64 -13.52
C ALA A 258 15.72 -34.16 -14.47
N GLU A 259 16.76 -33.37 -14.80
CA GLU A 259 17.94 -33.89 -15.51
C GLU A 259 18.80 -34.70 -14.53
N PRO A 260 18.99 -36.02 -14.76
CA PRO A 260 19.91 -36.81 -13.96
C PRO A 260 21.32 -36.28 -14.20
N THR A 261 22.06 -36.02 -13.13
CA THR A 261 23.51 -35.86 -13.20
C THR A 261 24.08 -37.15 -13.76
N GLU A 262 24.43 -37.18 -15.04
CA GLU A 262 25.20 -38.29 -15.62
C GLU A 262 26.51 -38.40 -14.82
N ALA A 263 26.68 -39.57 -14.21
CA ALA A 263 27.82 -39.95 -13.38
C ALA A 263 29.04 -40.33 -14.23
#